data_AF-A0A9D5SAZ6-F1
#
_entry.id   AF-A0A9D5SAZ6-F1
#
_cell.length_a   1.000
_cell.length_b   1.000
_cell.length_c   1.000
_cell.angle_alpha   90.00
_cell.angle_beta   90.00
_cell.angle_gamma   90.00
#
_symmetry.space_group_name_H-M   'P 1'
#
loop_
_entity.id
_entity.type
_entity.pdbx_description
1 polymer ?
#
loop_
_entity_poly.entity_id
_entity_poly.type
_entity_poly.pdbx_seq_one_letter_code
_entity_poly.pdbx_strand_id
1 'polypeptide(L)'
;MKKCIFLAFACLLGATATHAQDEVETTVETDVVSQYVWRGLDLGQTSLQPTLGISYKGLSLSAWSSVGLTNANDPREIDLTLGYTISGLNISITDYWVTGGLDPENRYLRYNAHSTNHVFEANIGYDFGPLSLQWYTNFAGNDGLTRKDKRAYSSYVEANVPFKLGGCNWLATLGAVPFNTDYYDADGFIINNVSLRADRDIKITDSFSIPVFGQVSVNPSSEHAYFVFGFKLKAF
;
A
#
# COMPACT_ATOMS: atom_id res chain seq x y z
N MET A 1 6.39 14.88 22.34
CA MET A 1 5.83 13.52 22.14
C MET A 1 5.60 13.38 20.64
N LYS A 2 6.44 12.60 19.96
CA LYS A 2 6.35 12.42 18.50
C LYS A 2 5.06 11.65 18.21
N LYS A 3 4.15 12.23 17.44
CA LYS A 3 2.92 11.55 17.00
C LYS A 3 3.32 10.61 15.87
N CYS A 4 3.41 9.30 16.14
CA CYS A 4 3.56 8.29 15.09
C CYS A 4 2.19 8.10 14.43
N ILE A 5 2.06 8.50 13.18
CA ILE A 5 0.86 8.22 12.38
C ILE A 5 1.21 7.05 11.44
N PHE A 6 0.43 5.97 11.51
CA PHE A 6 0.62 4.68 10.84
C PHE A 6 -0.34 4.54 9.64
N LEU A 7 0.01 3.78 8.59
CA LEU A 7 -0.47 4.09 7.23
C LEU A 7 -0.31 3.01 6.11
N ALA A 8 -1.40 2.56 5.47
CA ALA A 8 -1.48 1.26 4.78
C ALA A 8 -0.95 1.04 3.34
N PHE A 9 -0.43 -0.18 3.03
CA PHE A 9 -0.01 -0.64 1.67
C PHE A 9 -1.11 -1.32 0.87
N ALA A 10 -1.62 -0.63 -0.16
CA ALA A 10 -2.30 -1.27 -1.27
C ALA A 10 -1.26 -1.88 -2.23
N CYS A 11 -1.13 -3.21 -2.20
CA CYS A 11 -0.30 -3.99 -3.10
C CYS A 11 -0.89 -3.97 -4.53
N LEU A 12 -0.63 -2.92 -5.31
CA LEU A 12 -0.98 -2.83 -6.73
C LEU A 12 0.06 -3.56 -7.59
N LEU A 13 0.09 -4.89 -7.50
CA LEU A 13 0.72 -5.74 -8.51
C LEU A 13 -0.36 -6.55 -9.22
N GLY A 14 -0.85 -5.98 -10.33
CA GLY A 14 -1.89 -6.59 -11.13
C GLY A 14 -2.24 -5.80 -12.39
N ALA A 15 -1.26 -5.32 -13.14
CA ALA A 15 -1.48 -5.06 -14.57
C ALA A 15 -1.43 -6.42 -15.31
N THR A 16 -2.44 -7.27 -15.07
CA THR A 16 -2.73 -8.37 -15.99
C THR A 16 -3.30 -7.76 -17.26
N ALA A 17 -2.83 -8.28 -18.39
CA ALA A 17 -3.16 -7.81 -19.73
C ALA A 17 -4.66 -7.56 -19.89
N THR A 18 -4.99 -6.45 -20.56
CA THR A 18 -6.32 -5.92 -20.90
C THR A 18 -7.15 -6.80 -21.85
N HIS A 19 -7.10 -8.12 -21.70
CA HIS A 19 -7.86 -9.06 -22.49
C HIS A 19 -8.54 -10.08 -21.58
N ALA A 20 -9.88 -10.03 -21.57
CA ALA A 20 -10.87 -10.82 -20.81
C ALA A 20 -11.32 -10.25 -19.42
N GLN A 21 -12.01 -9.10 -19.41
CA GLN A 21 -12.75 -8.59 -18.23
C GLN A 21 -14.26 -8.97 -18.24
N ASP A 22 -14.65 -10.09 -18.85
CA ASP A 22 -16.07 -10.49 -18.94
C ASP A 22 -16.53 -11.45 -17.84
N GLU A 23 -15.61 -11.92 -16.99
CA GLU A 23 -15.91 -12.79 -15.85
C GLU A 23 -15.70 -12.06 -14.52
N VAL A 24 -16.37 -12.56 -13.48
CA VAL A 24 -16.15 -12.09 -12.11
C VAL A 24 -14.89 -12.74 -11.58
N GLU A 25 -13.90 -11.96 -11.20
CA GLU A 25 -12.68 -12.47 -10.57
C GLU A 25 -12.79 -12.30 -9.06
N THR A 26 -12.30 -13.29 -8.32
CA THR A 26 -12.21 -13.23 -6.85
C THR A 26 -10.75 -13.32 -6.44
N THR A 27 -10.40 -12.67 -5.35
CA THR A 27 -9.06 -12.74 -4.76
C THR A 27 -9.20 -13.25 -3.32
N VAL A 28 -8.51 -14.33 -3.00
CA VAL A 28 -8.35 -14.82 -1.62
C VAL A 28 -6.89 -15.21 -1.46
N GLU A 29 -6.12 -14.36 -0.80
CA GLU A 29 -4.69 -14.55 -0.64
C GLU A 29 -4.18 -13.95 0.68
N THR A 30 -2.95 -14.29 1.04
CA THR A 30 -2.24 -13.61 2.13
C THR A 30 -0.76 -13.54 1.83
N ASP A 31 -0.16 -12.40 2.15
CA ASP A 31 1.28 -12.24 2.17
C ASP A 31 1.80 -12.50 3.60
N VAL A 32 2.96 -13.15 3.70
CA VAL A 32 3.79 -13.16 4.91
C VAL A 32 5.04 -12.38 4.59
N VAL A 33 5.32 -11.34 5.37
CA VAL A 33 6.44 -10.43 5.14
C VAL A 33 7.36 -10.41 6.34
N SER A 34 8.67 -10.35 6.10
CA SER A 34 9.67 -10.24 7.18
C SER A 34 9.58 -8.93 7.95
N GLN A 35 9.07 -7.88 7.30
CA GLN A 35 8.80 -6.56 7.87
C GLN A 35 7.68 -5.89 7.08
N TYR A 36 6.83 -5.12 7.76
CA TYR A 36 5.83 -4.31 7.11
C TYR A 36 6.38 -2.91 6.78
N VAL A 37 6.73 -2.70 5.49
CA VAL A 37 7.24 -1.43 4.97
C VAL A 37 6.27 -0.85 3.94
N TRP A 38 5.96 0.44 4.04
CA TRP A 38 5.03 1.14 3.16
C TRP A 38 5.54 2.50 2.70
N ARG A 39 5.65 2.72 1.38
CA ARG A 39 6.13 4.00 0.82
C ARG A 39 7.40 4.51 1.52
N GLY A 40 8.29 3.59 1.90
CA GLY A 40 9.52 3.86 2.66
C GLY A 40 9.33 4.17 4.15
N LEU A 41 8.20 3.83 4.74
CA LEU A 41 7.93 3.91 6.18
C LEU A 41 7.90 2.53 6.82
N ASP A 42 8.46 2.42 8.02
CA ASP A 42 8.35 1.22 8.86
C ASP A 42 7.03 1.24 9.63
N LEU A 43 6.21 0.21 9.46
CA LEU A 43 4.88 0.14 10.05
C LEU A 43 4.64 -1.09 10.91
N GLY A 44 5.60 -2.01 10.94
CA GLY A 44 5.47 -3.22 11.71
C GLY A 44 6.58 -4.20 11.41
N GLN A 45 6.74 -5.15 12.31
CA GLN A 45 7.71 -6.21 12.18
C GLN A 45 7.17 -7.29 11.23
N THR A 46 7.61 -8.53 11.40
CA THR A 46 7.10 -9.66 10.62
C THR A 46 5.58 -9.73 10.73
N SER A 47 4.89 -9.68 9.59
CA SER A 47 3.44 -9.45 9.53
C SER A 47 2.75 -10.43 8.58
N LEU A 48 1.49 -10.73 8.90
CA LEU A 48 0.57 -11.46 8.04
C LEU A 48 -0.43 -10.48 7.42
N GLN A 49 -0.58 -10.55 6.10
CA GLN A 49 -1.30 -9.54 5.33
C GLN A 49 -2.33 -10.17 4.38
N PRO A 50 -3.54 -10.48 4.87
CA PRO A 50 -4.58 -11.11 4.06
C PRO A 50 -5.28 -10.11 3.13
N THR A 51 -5.71 -10.62 1.98
CA THR A 51 -6.49 -9.90 0.96
C THR A 51 -7.72 -10.71 0.58
N LEU A 52 -8.88 -10.05 0.56
CA LEU A 52 -10.12 -10.54 -0.02
C LEU A 52 -10.61 -9.54 -1.05
N GLY A 53 -10.97 -9.97 -2.26
CA GLY A 53 -11.42 -9.06 -3.29
C GLY A 53 -12.36 -9.68 -4.31
N ILE A 54 -13.10 -8.81 -4.99
CA ILE A 54 -13.92 -9.14 -6.15
C ILE A 54 -13.73 -8.05 -7.22
N SER A 55 -13.65 -8.45 -8.48
CA SER A 55 -13.58 -7.52 -9.61
C SER A 55 -14.49 -7.95 -10.75
N TYR A 56 -15.00 -6.97 -11.51
CA TYR A 56 -15.79 -7.18 -12.70
C TYR A 56 -15.74 -5.95 -13.61
N LYS A 57 -15.39 -6.13 -14.89
CA LYS A 57 -15.38 -5.06 -15.91
C LYS A 57 -14.64 -3.78 -15.47
N GLY A 58 -13.48 -3.98 -14.83
CA GLY A 58 -12.64 -2.91 -14.33
C GLY A 58 -13.01 -2.37 -12.95
N LEU A 59 -14.24 -2.60 -12.45
CA LEU A 59 -14.63 -2.26 -11.08
C LEU A 59 -14.07 -3.30 -10.11
N SER A 60 -13.53 -2.86 -8.98
CA SER A 60 -13.04 -3.75 -7.92
C SER A 60 -13.46 -3.28 -6.53
N LEU A 61 -13.71 -4.23 -5.64
CA LEU A 61 -13.87 -4.01 -4.21
C LEU A 61 -12.96 -4.98 -3.46
N SER A 62 -12.08 -4.48 -2.61
CA SER A 62 -11.17 -5.31 -1.83
C SER A 62 -11.10 -4.89 -0.36
N ALA A 63 -10.82 -5.88 0.47
CA ALA A 63 -10.39 -5.73 1.84
C ALA A 63 -8.95 -6.24 1.97
N TRP A 64 -8.09 -5.45 2.60
CA TRP A 64 -6.74 -5.84 2.98
C TRP A 64 -6.57 -5.65 4.49
N SER A 65 -5.65 -6.39 5.10
CA SER A 65 -5.32 -6.18 6.51
C SER A 65 -3.84 -6.43 6.76
N SER A 66 -3.31 -5.89 7.86
CA SER A 66 -2.01 -6.24 8.39
C SER A 66 -2.10 -6.53 9.89
N VAL A 67 -1.43 -7.60 10.31
CA VAL A 67 -1.24 -7.92 11.73
C VAL A 67 0.19 -8.37 11.98
N GLY A 68 0.84 -7.74 12.96
CA GLY A 68 2.17 -8.13 13.42
C GLY A 68 2.15 -9.51 14.08
N LEU A 69 3.07 -10.37 13.68
CA LEU A 69 3.24 -11.73 14.21
C LEU A 69 4.26 -11.79 15.35
N THR A 70 5.20 -10.85 15.40
CA THR A 70 6.33 -10.88 16.33
C THR A 70 6.29 -9.78 17.39
N ASN A 71 5.45 -8.77 17.21
CA ASN A 71 5.28 -7.68 18.17
C ASN A 71 3.80 -7.34 18.34
N ALA A 72 3.29 -7.57 19.55
CA ALA A 72 1.88 -7.30 19.88
C ALA A 72 1.52 -5.81 19.89
N ASN A 73 2.52 -4.92 19.89
CA ASN A 73 2.32 -3.47 19.81
C ASN A 73 2.32 -2.96 18.36
N ASP A 74 2.57 -3.81 17.37
CA ASP A 74 2.43 -3.40 15.97
C ASP A 74 0.97 -3.02 15.70
N PRO A 75 0.71 -1.95 14.92
CA PRO A 75 -0.63 -1.54 14.60
C PRO A 75 -1.34 -2.65 13.82
N ARG A 76 -2.64 -2.80 14.11
CA ARG A 76 -3.54 -3.57 13.27
C ARG A 76 -4.20 -2.64 12.27
N GLU A 77 -4.33 -3.13 11.05
CA GLU A 77 -4.81 -2.34 9.93
C GLU A 77 -5.86 -3.11 9.14
N ILE A 78 -6.89 -2.41 8.69
CA ILE A 78 -7.91 -2.92 7.77
C ILE A 78 -8.20 -1.84 6.75
N ASP A 79 -8.04 -2.17 5.49
CA ASP A 79 -8.26 -1.26 4.37
C ASP A 79 -9.43 -1.77 3.55
N LEU A 80 -10.35 -0.88 3.22
CA LEU A 80 -11.37 -1.15 2.21
C LEU A 80 -11.11 -0.27 0.99
N THR A 81 -10.91 -0.87 -0.17
CA THR A 81 -10.65 -0.16 -1.41
C THR A 81 -11.74 -0.42 -2.44
N LEU A 82 -12.32 0.66 -2.97
CA LEU A 82 -13.16 0.64 -4.16
C LEU A 82 -12.35 1.23 -5.33
N GLY A 83 -12.13 0.45 -6.38
CA GLY A 83 -11.30 0.84 -7.52
C GLY A 83 -12.01 0.71 -8.86
N TYR A 84 -11.53 1.45 -9.85
CA TYR A 84 -11.91 1.28 -11.26
C TYR A 84 -10.69 1.43 -12.17
N THR A 85 -10.51 0.47 -13.08
CA THR A 85 -9.40 0.47 -14.06
C THR A 85 -9.91 0.31 -15.47
N ILE A 86 -9.46 1.19 -16.37
CA ILE A 86 -9.77 1.14 -17.80
C ILE A 86 -8.56 1.59 -18.64
N SER A 87 -8.13 0.74 -19.58
CA SER A 87 -7.11 1.09 -20.60
C SER A 87 -5.83 1.77 -20.07
N GLY A 88 -5.39 1.40 -18.87
CA GLY A 88 -4.20 1.95 -18.21
C GLY A 88 -4.49 3.00 -17.14
N LEU A 89 -5.64 3.69 -17.19
CA LEU A 89 -6.11 4.57 -16.12
C LEU A 89 -6.60 3.73 -14.94
N ASN A 90 -6.15 4.06 -13.73
CA ASN A 90 -6.73 3.57 -12.48
C ASN A 90 -7.19 4.74 -11.61
N ILE A 91 -8.28 4.53 -10.90
CA ILE A 91 -8.75 5.40 -9.82
C ILE A 91 -9.22 4.52 -8.66
N SER A 92 -9.04 4.98 -7.43
CA SER A 92 -9.62 4.31 -6.28
C SER A 92 -9.89 5.26 -5.12
N ILE A 93 -10.70 4.78 -4.18
CA ILE A 93 -10.83 5.33 -2.84
C ILE A 93 -10.51 4.21 -1.87
N THR A 94 -9.65 4.49 -0.90
CA THR A 94 -9.31 3.58 0.19
C THR A 94 -9.73 4.20 1.52
N ASP A 95 -10.41 3.41 2.34
CA ASP A 95 -10.65 3.67 3.77
C ASP A 95 -9.63 2.88 4.58
N TYR A 96 -8.61 3.58 5.10
CA TYR A 96 -7.60 3.04 6.00
C TYR A 96 -8.09 3.09 7.43
N TRP A 97 -8.28 1.95 8.07
CA TRP A 97 -8.49 1.90 9.52
C TRP A 97 -7.27 1.34 10.23
N VAL A 98 -6.67 2.12 11.12
CA VAL A 98 -5.45 1.73 11.84
C VAL A 98 -5.65 1.89 13.35
N THR A 99 -5.21 0.91 14.14
CA THR A 99 -5.21 1.04 15.60
C THR A 99 -4.18 2.08 16.07
N GLY A 100 -4.44 2.71 17.21
CA GLY A 100 -3.54 3.73 17.78
C GLY A 100 -3.75 5.14 17.23
N GLY A 101 -4.86 5.37 16.52
CA GLY A 101 -5.30 6.70 16.08
C GLY A 101 -5.99 7.51 17.18
N LEU A 102 -6.96 8.37 16.79
CA LEU A 102 -7.69 9.26 17.70
C LEU A 102 -8.69 8.55 18.62
N ASP A 103 -9.22 7.39 18.23
CA ASP A 103 -10.11 6.58 19.07
C ASP A 103 -9.27 5.62 19.94
N PRO A 104 -9.14 5.89 21.25
CA PRO A 104 -8.34 5.05 22.15
C PRO A 104 -8.95 3.66 22.36
N GLU A 105 -10.25 3.49 22.08
CA GLU A 105 -10.91 2.18 22.15
C GLU A 105 -10.74 1.36 20.86
N ASN A 106 -10.11 1.92 19.82
CA ASN A 106 -9.91 1.28 18.52
C ASN A 106 -11.23 0.68 17.96
N ARG A 107 -12.33 1.46 17.94
CA ARG A 107 -13.59 0.97 17.38
C ARG A 107 -13.59 1.19 15.88
N TYR A 108 -13.73 0.11 15.12
CA TYR A 108 -13.82 0.13 13.66
C TYR A 108 -15.03 0.92 13.13
N LEU A 109 -16.17 0.94 13.83
CA LEU A 109 -17.35 1.66 13.34
C LEU A 109 -17.38 3.15 13.74
N ARG A 110 -16.28 3.69 14.26
CA ARG A 110 -16.19 5.08 14.75
C ARG A 110 -15.79 6.03 13.61
N TYR A 111 -16.77 6.44 12.79
CA TYR A 111 -16.56 7.38 11.67
C TYR A 111 -16.73 8.87 12.02
N ASN A 112 -16.94 9.21 13.30
CA ASN A 112 -17.21 10.58 13.71
C ASN A 112 -16.00 11.51 13.45
N ALA A 113 -16.28 12.71 12.96
CA ALA A 113 -15.27 13.74 12.73
C ALA A 113 -14.44 13.98 14.01
N HIS A 114 -13.13 14.15 13.83
CA HIS A 114 -12.17 14.45 14.91
C HIS A 114 -12.03 13.39 16.02
N SER A 115 -12.61 12.19 15.84
CA SER A 115 -12.42 11.07 16.78
C SER A 115 -12.31 9.71 16.08
N THR A 116 -12.18 9.71 14.76
CA THR A 116 -12.05 8.50 13.95
C THR A 116 -10.59 8.08 13.84
N ASN A 117 -10.36 6.77 13.74
CA ASN A 117 -9.06 6.20 13.32
C ASN A 117 -8.94 6.07 11.79
N HIS A 118 -10.02 6.30 11.07
CA HIS A 118 -10.07 6.14 9.62
C HIS A 118 -9.35 7.28 8.92
N VAL A 119 -8.65 6.99 7.83
CA VAL A 119 -8.16 7.96 6.85
C VAL A 119 -8.67 7.56 5.48
N PHE A 120 -9.26 8.51 4.76
CA PHE A 120 -9.75 8.25 3.41
C PHE A 120 -8.79 8.84 2.39
N GLU A 121 -8.25 7.99 1.52
CA GLU A 121 -7.32 8.35 0.45
C GLU A 121 -7.97 8.14 -0.91
N ALA A 122 -7.81 9.11 -1.80
CA ALA A 122 -8.16 8.97 -3.21
C ALA A 122 -6.88 8.75 -4.02
N ASN A 123 -6.94 7.83 -4.98
CA ASN A 123 -5.89 7.56 -5.93
C ASN A 123 -6.34 7.88 -7.35
N ILE A 124 -5.42 8.39 -8.15
CA ILE A 124 -5.47 8.39 -9.60
C ILE A 124 -4.10 8.02 -10.14
N GLY A 125 -4.06 7.24 -11.21
CA GLY A 125 -2.81 6.89 -11.85
C GLY A 125 -3.00 6.33 -13.24
N TYR A 126 -1.88 6.21 -13.95
CA TYR A 126 -1.88 5.73 -15.32
C TYR A 126 -0.65 4.86 -15.59
N ASP A 127 -0.89 3.71 -16.20
CA ASP A 127 0.14 2.80 -16.69
C ASP A 127 0.38 3.04 -18.19
N PHE A 128 1.58 3.50 -18.53
CA PHE A 128 2.01 3.73 -19.91
C PHE A 128 2.68 2.49 -20.53
N GLY A 129 2.92 1.43 -19.75
CA GLY A 129 3.67 0.24 -20.13
C GLY A 129 5.09 0.23 -19.53
N PRO A 130 6.05 1.06 -20.03
CA PRO A 130 7.40 1.09 -19.50
C PRO A 130 7.55 1.92 -18.21
N LEU A 131 6.50 2.67 -17.85
CA LEU A 131 6.43 3.55 -16.70
C LEU A 131 4.96 3.63 -16.26
N SER A 132 4.71 3.59 -14.95
CA SER A 132 3.43 4.03 -14.40
C SER A 132 3.62 5.17 -13.41
N LEU A 133 2.61 6.04 -13.33
CA LEU A 133 2.57 7.17 -12.40
C LEU A 133 1.32 7.08 -11.56
N GLN A 134 1.48 7.20 -10.25
CA GLN A 134 0.38 7.19 -9.29
C GLN A 134 0.42 8.44 -8.43
N TRP A 135 -0.75 9.01 -8.16
CA TRP A 135 -0.96 10.10 -7.21
C TRP A 135 -2.00 9.68 -6.19
N TYR A 136 -1.71 9.99 -4.93
CA TYR A 136 -2.55 9.66 -3.79
C TYR A 136 -2.74 10.90 -2.92
N THR A 137 -3.95 11.12 -2.43
CA THR A 137 -4.26 12.22 -1.51
C THR A 137 -5.28 11.79 -0.48
N ASN A 138 -4.91 11.92 0.79
CA ASN A 138 -5.87 11.86 1.88
C ASN A 138 -6.83 13.05 1.81
N PHE A 139 -8.14 12.80 1.85
CA PHE A 139 -9.13 13.86 1.74
C PHE A 139 -10.08 13.93 2.94
N ALA A 140 -10.17 12.89 3.77
CA ALA A 140 -11.01 12.86 4.95
C ALA A 140 -10.43 11.97 6.07
N GLY A 141 -11.08 11.97 7.23
CA GLY A 141 -10.64 11.18 8.38
C GLY A 141 -9.50 11.82 9.17
N ASN A 142 -8.67 10.99 9.80
CA ASN A 142 -7.50 11.33 10.62
C ASN A 142 -6.24 11.62 9.79
N ASP A 143 -6.39 12.45 8.77
CA ASP A 143 -5.27 12.96 7.96
C ASP A 143 -4.33 13.84 8.80
N GLY A 144 -3.11 14.04 8.29
CA GLY A 144 -2.15 14.94 8.91
C GLY A 144 -2.53 16.42 8.85
N LEU A 145 -1.72 17.22 9.51
CA LEU A 145 -1.81 18.67 9.59
C LEU A 145 -0.60 19.34 8.94
N THR A 146 -0.85 20.51 8.37
CA THR A 146 0.16 21.49 7.95
C THR A 146 0.73 22.23 9.16
N ARG A 147 1.81 23.01 8.97
CA ARG A 147 2.34 23.95 9.99
C ARG A 147 1.34 24.99 10.53
N LYS A 148 0.17 25.13 9.88
CA LYS A 148 -0.90 26.07 10.27
C LYS A 148 -2.09 25.35 10.93
N ASP A 149 -1.90 24.12 11.40
CA ASP A 149 -2.92 23.28 12.05
C ASP A 149 -4.18 23.06 11.20
N LYS A 150 -4.03 23.11 9.87
CA LYS A 150 -5.07 22.74 8.89
C LYS A 150 -4.77 21.37 8.32
N ARG A 151 -5.82 20.61 7.96
CA ARG A 151 -5.71 19.35 7.20
C ARG A 151 -4.70 19.51 6.07
N ALA A 152 -3.75 18.59 6.00
CA ALA A 152 -2.64 18.67 5.05
C ALA A 152 -3.03 18.24 3.65
N TYR A 153 -4.09 17.43 3.52
CA TYR A 153 -4.33 16.67 2.30
C TYR A 153 -3.08 15.88 1.95
N SER A 154 -2.58 15.13 2.93
CA SER A 154 -1.30 14.43 2.83
C SER A 154 -1.29 13.62 1.55
N SER A 155 -0.32 13.91 0.69
CA SER A 155 -0.27 13.39 -0.66
C SER A 155 1.02 12.61 -0.87
N TYR A 156 0.96 11.65 -1.78
CA TYR A 156 2.10 10.86 -2.21
C TYR A 156 2.04 10.68 -3.72
N VAL A 157 3.19 10.77 -4.36
CA VAL A 157 3.35 10.53 -5.80
C VAL A 157 4.41 9.45 -6.00
N GLU A 158 4.18 8.56 -6.95
CA GLU A 158 5.07 7.45 -7.24
C GLU A 158 5.23 7.24 -8.74
N ALA A 159 6.48 6.98 -9.15
CA ALA A 159 6.84 6.50 -10.46
C ALA A 159 7.38 5.07 -10.36
N ASN A 160 6.86 4.17 -11.17
CA ASN A 160 7.25 2.77 -11.20
C ASN A 160 7.72 2.35 -12.59
N VAL A 161 8.87 1.67 -12.66
CA VAL A 161 9.47 1.16 -13.90
C VAL A 161 9.61 -0.36 -13.80
N PRO A 162 8.73 -1.14 -14.44
CA PRO A 162 8.84 -2.58 -14.48
C PRO A 162 9.86 -3.04 -15.53
N PHE A 163 10.64 -4.08 -15.21
CA PHE A 163 11.53 -4.73 -16.18
C PHE A 163 11.75 -6.21 -15.84
N LYS A 164 12.30 -6.98 -16.78
CA LYS A 164 12.63 -8.40 -16.58
C LYS A 164 14.12 -8.63 -16.67
N LEU A 165 14.68 -9.32 -15.67
CA LEU A 165 16.12 -9.63 -15.62
C LEU A 165 16.36 -10.87 -14.76
N GLY A 166 17.23 -11.77 -15.22
CA GLY A 166 17.62 -12.97 -14.44
C GLY A 166 16.49 -13.98 -14.17
N GLY A 167 15.40 -13.94 -14.97
CA GLY A 167 14.21 -14.76 -14.74
C GLY A 167 13.32 -14.27 -13.59
N CYS A 168 13.52 -13.03 -13.12
CA CYS A 168 12.64 -12.36 -12.17
C CYS A 168 11.92 -11.19 -12.85
N ASN A 169 10.74 -10.87 -12.35
CA ASN A 169 10.06 -9.61 -12.65
C ASN A 169 10.56 -8.58 -11.63
N TRP A 170 11.06 -7.44 -12.11
CA TRP A 170 11.59 -6.38 -11.27
C TRP A 170 10.70 -5.15 -11.35
N LEU A 171 10.63 -4.41 -10.24
CA LEU A 171 9.97 -3.12 -10.14
C LEU A 171 10.93 -2.14 -9.46
N ALA A 172 11.34 -1.11 -10.19
CA ALA A 172 12.03 0.03 -9.62
C ALA A 172 11.01 1.14 -9.33
N THR A 173 11.11 1.75 -8.15
CA THR A 173 10.12 2.70 -7.64
C THR A 173 10.81 3.94 -7.10
N LEU A 174 10.30 5.10 -7.47
CA LEU A 174 10.66 6.39 -6.90
C LEU A 174 9.39 7.09 -6.41
N GLY A 175 9.30 7.33 -5.11
CA GLY A 175 8.16 7.96 -4.47
C GLY A 175 8.53 9.18 -3.64
N ALA A 176 7.62 10.14 -3.62
CA ALA A 176 7.80 11.43 -2.99
C ALA A 176 6.53 11.93 -2.32
N VAL A 177 6.70 12.74 -1.29
CA VAL A 177 5.63 13.53 -0.67
C VAL A 177 5.80 14.96 -1.17
N PRO A 178 4.82 15.51 -1.92
CA PRO A 178 5.00 16.79 -2.60
C PRO A 178 4.82 18.01 -1.69
N PHE A 179 4.14 17.86 -0.54
CA PHE A 179 3.70 18.96 0.30
C PHE A 179 4.03 18.75 1.77
N ASN A 180 4.07 19.84 2.54
CA ASN A 180 4.24 19.77 3.98
C ASN A 180 3.08 19.03 4.66
N THR A 181 3.42 18.07 5.52
CA THR A 181 2.47 17.29 6.30
C THR A 181 3.16 16.58 7.45
N ASP A 182 2.57 16.58 8.65
CA ASP A 182 3.07 15.76 9.77
C ASP A 182 2.82 14.25 9.57
N TYR A 183 1.86 13.87 8.74
CA TYR A 183 1.54 12.49 8.37
C TYR A 183 2.73 11.68 7.82
N TYR A 184 3.61 12.33 7.05
CA TYR A 184 4.82 11.74 6.47
C TYR A 184 6.10 12.30 7.10
N ASP A 185 5.98 13.09 8.18
CA ASP A 185 7.08 13.88 8.75
C ASP A 185 7.79 14.75 7.70
N ALA A 186 7.00 15.34 6.78
CA ALA A 186 7.51 16.08 5.64
C ALA A 186 7.41 17.60 5.87
N ASP A 187 8.55 18.30 5.86
CA ASP A 187 8.57 19.77 6.00
C ASP A 187 8.36 20.52 4.67
N GLY A 188 8.11 19.80 3.59
CA GLY A 188 7.97 20.29 2.22
C GLY A 188 8.04 19.11 1.25
N PHE A 189 8.62 19.32 0.07
CA PHE A 189 8.90 18.21 -0.85
C PHE A 189 9.99 17.29 -0.28
N ILE A 190 9.72 16.00 -0.20
CA ILE A 190 10.70 14.98 0.19
C ILE A 190 10.63 13.76 -0.74
N ILE A 191 11.77 13.10 -0.97
CA ILE A 191 11.81 11.74 -1.52
C ILE A 191 11.86 10.80 -0.32
N ASN A 192 10.81 10.01 -0.14
CA ASN A 192 10.68 9.08 0.98
C ASN A 192 10.68 7.62 0.56
N ASN A 193 10.66 7.32 -0.75
CA ASN A 193 10.74 5.94 -1.23
C ASN A 193 11.66 5.83 -2.46
N VAL A 194 12.74 5.08 -2.32
CA VAL A 194 13.53 4.58 -3.44
C VAL A 194 13.64 3.08 -3.24
N SER A 195 12.95 2.29 -4.06
CA SER A 195 12.94 0.84 -3.89
C SER A 195 13.18 0.06 -5.16
N LEU A 196 13.76 -1.12 -4.99
CA LEU A 196 13.90 -2.13 -6.02
C LEU A 196 13.37 -3.45 -5.48
N ARG A 197 12.35 -3.97 -6.14
CA ARG A 197 11.71 -5.24 -5.82
C ARG A 197 11.93 -6.24 -6.95
N ALA A 198 12.14 -7.50 -6.58
CA ALA A 198 12.17 -8.64 -7.49
C ALA A 198 11.14 -9.68 -7.04
N ASP A 199 10.30 -10.12 -7.97
CA ASP A 199 9.27 -11.13 -7.79
C ASP A 199 9.59 -12.36 -8.65
N ARG A 200 9.36 -13.55 -8.08
CA ARG A 200 9.49 -14.82 -8.79
C ARG A 200 8.61 -15.90 -8.18
N ASP A 201 8.04 -16.74 -9.02
CA ASP A 201 7.34 -17.93 -8.56
C ASP A 201 8.34 -19.07 -8.30
N ILE A 202 8.28 -19.64 -7.10
CA ILE A 202 8.95 -20.91 -6.78
C ILE A 202 7.99 -22.03 -7.10
N LYS A 203 8.32 -22.81 -8.14
CA LYS A 203 7.57 -24.00 -8.51
C LYS A 203 7.80 -25.09 -7.46
N ILE A 204 6.72 -25.54 -6.82
CA ILE A 204 6.74 -26.63 -5.83
C ILE A 204 6.31 -27.95 -6.49
N THR A 205 5.27 -27.89 -7.32
CA THR A 205 4.80 -29.01 -8.14
C THR A 205 4.42 -28.51 -9.55
N ASP A 206 3.98 -29.40 -10.44
CA ASP A 206 3.49 -29.00 -11.76
C ASP A 206 2.24 -28.12 -11.73
N SER A 207 1.45 -28.21 -10.66
CA SER A 207 0.19 -27.46 -10.49
C SER A 207 0.23 -26.43 -9.36
N PHE A 208 1.35 -26.29 -8.66
CA PHE A 208 1.45 -25.40 -7.48
C PHE A 208 2.78 -24.66 -7.44
N SER A 209 2.68 -23.34 -7.33
CA SER A 209 3.80 -22.43 -7.17
C SER A 209 3.51 -21.45 -6.04
N ILE A 210 4.56 -21.02 -5.36
CA ILE A 210 4.50 -19.98 -4.33
C ILE A 210 5.18 -18.73 -4.89
N PRO A 211 4.46 -17.61 -5.10
CA PRO A 211 5.08 -16.34 -5.40
C PRO A 211 5.93 -15.89 -4.21
N VAL A 212 7.19 -15.53 -4.48
CA VAL A 212 8.08 -14.92 -3.50
C VAL A 212 8.62 -13.60 -4.03
N PHE A 213 9.05 -12.74 -3.11
CA PHE A 213 9.69 -11.50 -3.46
C PHE A 213 10.77 -11.11 -2.47
N GLY A 214 11.74 -10.33 -2.97
CA GLY A 214 12.69 -9.57 -2.17
C GLY A 214 12.63 -8.10 -2.57
N GLN A 215 12.70 -7.20 -1.61
CA GLN A 215 12.65 -5.76 -1.83
C GLN A 215 13.64 -5.03 -0.94
N VAL A 216 14.50 -4.23 -1.56
CA VAL A 216 15.29 -3.22 -0.84
C VAL A 216 14.62 -1.87 -1.02
N SER A 217 14.43 -1.14 0.07
CA SER A 217 13.82 0.18 0.10
C SER A 217 14.65 1.12 0.93
N VAL A 218 14.85 2.35 0.45
CA VAL A 218 15.50 3.42 1.20
C VAL A 218 14.53 4.58 1.31
N ASN A 219 14.48 5.22 2.47
CA ASN A 219 13.82 6.49 2.68
C ASN A 219 14.89 7.57 2.86
N PRO A 220 15.25 8.30 1.77
CA PRO A 220 16.26 9.35 1.86
C PRO A 220 15.92 10.45 2.86
N SER A 221 14.63 10.76 3.05
CA SER A 221 14.19 11.81 3.97
C SER A 221 14.42 11.46 5.44
N SER A 222 14.24 10.19 5.81
CA SER A 222 14.44 9.73 7.19
C SER A 222 15.80 9.06 7.40
N GLU A 223 16.59 8.85 6.33
CA GLU A 223 17.87 8.15 6.33
C GLU A 223 17.80 6.67 6.73
N HIS A 224 16.62 6.04 6.64
CA HIS A 224 16.43 4.62 6.95
C HIS A 224 16.44 3.75 5.69
N ALA A 225 16.84 2.49 5.85
CA ALA A 225 16.80 1.47 4.82
C ALA A 225 16.17 0.19 5.35
N TYR A 226 15.50 -0.53 4.45
CA TYR A 226 14.74 -1.73 4.74
C TYR A 226 15.06 -2.80 3.70
N PHE A 227 15.14 -4.06 4.14
CA PHE A 227 15.24 -5.21 3.26
C PHE A 227 14.17 -6.22 3.66
N VAL A 228 13.16 -6.34 2.80
CA VAL A 228 11.99 -7.18 3.02
C VAL A 228 12.07 -8.41 2.14
N PHE A 229 11.76 -9.56 2.71
CA PHE A 229 11.43 -10.77 1.97
C PHE A 229 10.01 -11.19 2.31
N GLY A 230 9.27 -11.67 1.33
CA GLY A 230 7.94 -12.17 1.56
C GLY A 230 7.52 -13.25 0.58
N PHE A 231 6.47 -13.96 0.94
CA PHE A 231 5.83 -14.94 0.07
C PHE A 231 4.31 -14.83 0.18
N LYS A 232 3.64 -15.26 -0.89
CA LYS A 232 2.20 -15.18 -1.04
C LYS A 232 1.58 -16.57 -1.06
N LEU A 233 0.51 -16.75 -0.30
CA LEU A 233 -0.36 -17.92 -0.41
C LEU A 233 -1.66 -17.50 -1.10
N LYS A 234 -2.02 -18.19 -2.18
CA LYS A 234 -3.26 -17.96 -2.94
C LYS A 234 -4.18 -19.18 -2.80
N ALA A 235 -5.47 -18.93 -2.66
CA ALA A 235 -6.45 -20.01 -2.53
C ALA A 235 -6.73 -20.74 -3.87
N PHE A 236 -6.61 -20.04 -5.00
CA PHE A 236 -6.86 -20.54 -6.35
C PHE A 236 -6.12 -19.70 -7.40
#